data_AF-A8U814-F1
#
_entry.id   AF-A8U814-F1
#
_cell.length_a   1.000
_cell.length_b   1.000
_cell.length_c   1.000
_cell.angle_alpha   90.00
_cell.angle_beta   90.00
_cell.angle_gamma   90.00
#
_symmetry.space_group_name_H-M   'P 1'
#
loop_
_entity.id
_entity.type
_entity.pdbx_description
1 polymer ?
#
loop_
_entity_poly.entity_id
_entity_poly.type
_entity_poly.pdbx_seq_one_letter_code
_entity_poly.pdbx_strand_id
1 'polypeptide(L)'
;MNINNFFEYFLISGKWFIIYTFPFFTLLFLLIRKVNFKIQKKRQSWLYFCEIYYVSLFLTMIFTNLQTGVFWLWKSSENLDTILNRFFICYGIYQIFVLVKRKLDSSANADSYQSMKTFLNRLIIYKEADMNKEFVSLVKEYEDKIVIDKITMLNPICLDTFNKTKQYDFNDDKLIIFLKVESERLDHNIQTEAFSWVESFLLNIFK
;
A
#
# COMPACT_ATOMS: atom_id res chain seq x y z
N MET A 1 46.24 -14.03 -18.47
CA MET A 1 45.00 -14.59 -17.88
C MET A 1 44.67 -15.84 -18.68
N ASN A 2 44.60 -17.02 -18.04
CA ASN A 2 44.43 -18.31 -18.73
C ASN A 2 43.04 -18.37 -19.38
N ILE A 3 42.92 -18.87 -20.62
CA ILE A 3 41.64 -18.95 -21.36
C ILE A 3 40.59 -19.72 -20.52
N ASN A 4 41.01 -20.75 -19.80
CA ASN A 4 40.15 -21.51 -18.89
C ASN A 4 39.59 -20.65 -17.74
N ASN A 5 40.39 -19.76 -17.15
CA ASN A 5 39.94 -18.86 -16.08
C ASN A 5 38.94 -17.81 -16.61
N PHE A 6 39.06 -17.40 -17.87
CA PHE A 6 38.10 -16.50 -18.51
C PHE A 6 36.74 -17.17 -18.72
N PHE A 7 36.72 -18.42 -19.22
CA PHE A 7 35.50 -19.19 -19.41
C PHE A 7 34.79 -19.51 -18.09
N GLU A 8 35.52 -19.87 -17.03
CA GLU A 8 34.94 -20.10 -15.70
C GLU A 8 34.32 -18.82 -15.12
N TYR A 9 35.01 -17.69 -15.22
CA TYR A 9 34.48 -16.41 -14.77
C TYR A 9 33.22 -16.00 -15.54
N PHE A 10 33.20 -16.22 -16.86
CA PHE A 10 32.05 -15.93 -17.71
C PHE A 10 30.84 -16.82 -17.34
N LEU A 11 31.05 -18.11 -17.11
CA LEU A 11 29.99 -19.05 -16.72
C LEU A 11 29.41 -18.72 -15.34
N ILE A 12 30.25 -18.38 -14.37
CA ILE A 12 29.81 -17.98 -13.04
C ILE A 12 29.03 -16.66 -13.12
N SER A 13 29.61 -15.64 -13.77
CA SER A 13 28.99 -14.32 -13.90
C SER A 13 27.66 -14.37 -14.69
N GLY A 14 27.58 -15.22 -15.72
CA GLY A 14 26.37 -15.42 -16.52
C GLY A 14 25.22 -16.04 -15.73
N LYS A 15 25.49 -17.02 -14.85
CA LYS A 15 24.46 -17.61 -13.97
C LYS A 15 23.86 -16.55 -13.04
N TRP A 16 24.71 -15.73 -12.42
CA TRP A 16 24.26 -14.67 -11.53
C TRP A 16 23.51 -13.57 -12.27
N PHE A 17 23.93 -13.21 -13.48
CA PHE A 17 23.19 -12.27 -14.33
C PHE A 17 21.76 -12.76 -14.60
N ILE A 18 21.58 -14.05 -14.93
CA ILE A 18 20.25 -14.65 -15.13
C ILE A 18 19.44 -14.58 -13.84
N ILE A 19 20.02 -14.95 -12.69
CA ILE A 19 19.35 -14.92 -11.39
C ILE A 19 18.85 -13.50 -11.09
N TYR A 20 19.70 -12.49 -11.24
CA TYR A 20 19.33 -11.11 -10.95
C TYR A 20 18.31 -10.52 -11.92
N THR A 21 18.30 -10.92 -13.18
CA THR A 21 17.47 -10.24 -14.20
C THR A 21 16.20 -11.01 -14.57
N PHE A 22 16.09 -12.28 -14.21
CA PHE A 22 14.96 -13.15 -14.57
C PHE A 22 13.57 -12.57 -14.20
N PRO A 23 13.34 -12.07 -12.96
CA PRO A 23 12.04 -11.52 -12.60
C PRO A 23 11.67 -10.29 -13.43
N PHE A 24 12.66 -9.42 -13.68
CA PHE A 24 12.48 -8.20 -14.46
C PHE A 24 12.19 -8.48 -15.94
N PHE A 25 12.93 -9.40 -16.57
CA PHE A 25 12.65 -9.79 -17.97
C PHE A 25 11.25 -10.40 -18.12
N THR A 26 10.82 -11.21 -17.16
CA THR A 26 9.48 -11.80 -17.18
C THR A 26 8.40 -10.72 -17.06
N LEU A 27 8.60 -9.73 -16.18
CA LEU A 27 7.71 -8.58 -16.06
C LEU A 27 7.68 -7.74 -17.35
N LEU A 28 8.84 -7.42 -17.93
CA LEU A 28 8.95 -6.65 -19.17
C LEU A 28 8.19 -7.33 -20.31
N PHE A 29 8.35 -8.64 -20.47
CA PHE A 29 7.60 -9.41 -21.46
C PHE A 29 6.09 -9.32 -21.24
N LEU A 30 5.63 -9.35 -19.98
CA LEU A 30 4.21 -9.20 -19.65
C LEU A 30 3.67 -7.79 -19.94
N LEU A 31 4.48 -6.74 -19.76
CA LEU A 31 4.11 -5.35 -20.02
C LEU A 31 3.86 -5.08 -21.52
N ILE A 32 4.60 -5.74 -22.42
CA ILE A 32 4.47 -5.57 -23.88
C ILE A 32 3.15 -6.16 -24.43
N ARG A 33 2.52 -7.11 -23.71
CA ARG A 33 1.31 -7.78 -24.18
C ARG A 33 0.07 -6.86 -24.17
N LYS A 34 -0.96 -7.18 -24.96
CA LYS A 34 -2.25 -6.46 -24.91
C LYS A 34 -2.90 -6.64 -23.53
N VAL A 35 -3.42 -5.55 -22.95
CA VAL A 35 -4.06 -5.58 -21.63
C VAL A 35 -5.40 -6.30 -21.73
N ASN A 36 -5.53 -7.40 -20.99
CA ASN A 36 -6.81 -8.01 -20.66
C ASN A 36 -6.78 -8.40 -19.18
N PHE A 37 -7.95 -8.69 -18.59
CA PHE A 37 -8.06 -8.95 -17.15
C PHE A 37 -7.10 -10.06 -16.66
N LYS A 38 -6.96 -11.17 -17.41
CA LYS A 38 -6.04 -12.26 -17.06
C LYS A 38 -4.57 -11.82 -17.08
N ILE A 39 -4.18 -11.01 -18.06
CA ILE A 39 -2.83 -10.46 -18.20
C ILE A 39 -2.56 -9.40 -17.13
N GLN A 40 -3.55 -8.56 -16.80
CA GLN A 40 -3.47 -7.56 -15.74
C GLN A 40 -3.23 -8.23 -14.37
N LYS A 41 -3.99 -9.27 -14.04
CA LYS A 41 -3.76 -10.07 -12.83
C LYS A 41 -2.35 -10.66 -12.80
N LYS A 42 -1.86 -11.20 -13.93
CA LYS A 42 -0.48 -11.70 -14.03
C LYS A 42 0.57 -10.60 -13.83
N ARG A 43 0.39 -9.42 -14.43
CA ARG A 43 1.29 -8.28 -14.23
C ARG A 43 1.35 -7.88 -12.77
N GLN A 44 0.20 -7.83 -12.11
CA GLN A 44 0.11 -7.51 -10.68
C GLN A 44 0.88 -8.51 -9.81
N SER A 45 0.70 -9.82 -10.06
CA SER A 45 1.47 -10.86 -9.36
C SER A 45 2.97 -10.74 -9.61
N TRP A 46 3.39 -10.47 -10.85
CA TRP A 46 4.81 -10.33 -11.19
C TRP A 46 5.45 -9.05 -10.65
N LEU A 47 4.70 -7.96 -10.57
CA LEU A 47 5.14 -6.73 -9.90
C LEU A 47 5.42 -7.00 -8.43
N TYR A 48 4.50 -7.69 -7.74
CA TYR A 48 4.70 -8.07 -6.35
C TYR A 48 5.87 -9.04 -6.17
N PHE A 49 6.02 -10.00 -7.07
CA PHE A 49 7.16 -10.91 -7.05
C PHE A 49 8.49 -10.17 -7.23
N CYS A 50 8.57 -9.20 -8.16
CA CYS A 50 9.77 -8.38 -8.35
C CYS A 50 10.09 -7.55 -7.10
N GLU A 51 9.09 -6.90 -6.51
CA GLU A 51 9.21 -6.14 -5.26
C GLU A 51 9.89 -6.98 -4.18
N ILE A 52 9.27 -8.11 -3.86
CA ILE A 52 9.76 -9.03 -2.84
C ILE A 52 11.16 -9.52 -3.17
N TYR A 53 11.35 -9.97 -4.40
CA TYR A 53 12.59 -10.60 -4.83
C TYR A 53 13.77 -9.62 -4.67
N TYR A 54 13.66 -8.41 -5.22
CA TYR A 54 14.75 -7.46 -5.20
C TYR A 54 15.02 -6.86 -3.82
N VAL A 55 13.98 -6.62 -3.01
CA VAL A 55 14.19 -6.16 -1.63
C VAL A 55 14.85 -7.24 -0.78
N SER A 56 14.37 -8.49 -0.87
CA SER A 56 14.94 -9.61 -0.13
C SER A 56 16.38 -9.90 -0.56
N LEU A 57 16.66 -9.81 -1.85
CA LEU A 57 18.00 -9.95 -2.41
C LEU A 57 18.94 -8.83 -1.95
N PHE A 58 18.47 -7.58 -1.97
CA PHE A 58 19.25 -6.44 -1.50
C PHE A 58 19.62 -6.56 -0.02
N LEU A 59 18.65 -6.94 0.83
CA LEU A 59 18.92 -7.23 2.23
C LEU A 59 19.91 -8.39 2.39
N THR A 60 19.78 -9.44 1.57
CA THR A 60 20.72 -10.57 1.58
C THR A 60 22.14 -10.11 1.27
N MET A 61 22.33 -9.24 0.26
CA MET A 61 23.63 -8.65 -0.06
C MET A 61 24.21 -7.83 1.11
N ILE A 62 23.37 -7.05 1.81
CA ILE A 62 23.80 -6.31 3.00
C ILE A 62 24.25 -7.28 4.10
N PHE A 63 23.44 -8.30 4.44
CA PHE A 63 23.78 -9.27 5.47
C PHE A 63 25.04 -10.05 5.12
N THR A 64 25.22 -10.45 3.86
CA THR A 64 26.46 -11.09 3.40
C THR A 64 27.65 -10.15 3.50
N ASN A 65 27.51 -8.88 3.11
CA ASN A 65 28.59 -7.90 3.23
C ASN A 65 29.05 -7.71 4.67
N LEU A 66 28.10 -7.68 5.63
CA LEU A 66 28.43 -7.54 7.06
C LEU A 66 29.20 -8.74 7.62
N GLN A 67 29.05 -9.92 7.03
CA GLN A 67 29.71 -11.14 7.52
C GLN A 67 31.02 -11.46 6.79
N THR A 68 31.10 -11.18 5.49
CA THR A 68 32.24 -11.58 4.65
C THR A 68 33.03 -10.40 4.08
N GLY A 69 32.55 -9.16 4.24
CA GLY A 69 33.13 -7.97 3.59
C GLY A 69 32.86 -7.89 2.08
N VAL A 70 32.00 -8.77 1.54
CA VAL A 70 31.69 -8.86 0.12
C VAL A 70 30.21 -8.57 -0.13
N PHE A 71 29.92 -7.50 -0.86
CA PHE A 71 28.54 -7.12 -1.19
C PHE A 71 27.90 -7.99 -2.28
N TRP A 72 28.64 -8.31 -3.34
CA TRP A 72 28.12 -9.06 -4.47
C TRP A 72 28.15 -10.56 -4.19
N LEU A 73 26.97 -11.21 -4.19
CA LEU A 73 26.83 -12.62 -3.81
C LEU A 73 27.71 -13.57 -4.64
N TRP A 74 27.96 -13.26 -5.92
CA TRP A 74 28.82 -14.09 -6.77
C TRP A 74 30.30 -14.05 -6.43
N LYS A 75 30.73 -13.06 -5.65
CA LYS A 75 32.09 -12.97 -5.11
C LYS A 75 32.20 -13.57 -3.72
N SER A 76 31.08 -13.94 -3.09
CA SER A 76 31.09 -14.60 -1.78
C SER A 76 31.62 -16.02 -1.92
N SER A 77 32.41 -16.46 -0.94
CA SER A 77 32.84 -17.87 -0.81
C SER A 77 31.79 -18.76 -0.17
N GLU A 78 30.63 -18.21 0.17
CA GLU A 78 29.55 -18.92 0.84
C GLU A 78 28.85 -19.90 -0.10
N ASN A 79 28.39 -21.02 0.47
CA ASN A 79 27.60 -21.98 -0.27
C ASN A 79 26.20 -21.41 -0.60
N LEU A 80 25.59 -21.95 -1.65
CA LEU A 80 24.28 -21.52 -2.11
C LEU A 80 23.21 -21.66 -1.02
N ASP A 81 23.27 -22.72 -0.21
CA ASP A 81 22.30 -22.98 0.86
C ASP A 81 22.30 -21.87 1.92
N THR A 82 23.47 -21.35 2.31
CA THR A 82 23.56 -20.22 3.25
C THR A 82 22.95 -18.96 2.65
N ILE A 83 23.21 -18.69 1.36
CA ILE A 83 22.65 -17.54 0.65
C ILE A 83 21.12 -17.67 0.57
N LEU A 84 20.59 -18.84 0.24
CA LEU A 84 19.15 -19.11 0.18
C LEU A 84 18.48 -18.97 1.55
N ASN A 85 19.10 -19.49 2.62
CA ASN A 85 18.59 -19.33 3.98
C ASN A 85 18.50 -17.85 4.38
N ARG A 86 19.55 -17.06 4.09
CA ARG A 86 19.51 -15.61 4.34
C ARG A 86 18.44 -14.91 3.51
N PHE A 87 18.28 -15.32 2.24
CA PHE A 87 17.23 -14.79 1.38
C PHE A 87 15.84 -15.02 1.97
N PHE A 88 15.53 -16.24 2.45
CA PHE A 88 14.24 -16.53 3.06
C PHE A 88 14.02 -15.82 4.40
N ILE A 89 15.08 -15.60 5.19
CA ILE A 89 15.00 -14.79 6.41
C ILE A 89 14.69 -13.31 6.05
N CYS A 90 15.42 -12.75 5.08
CA CYS A 90 15.19 -11.38 4.61
C CYS A 90 13.79 -11.22 4.02
N TYR A 91 13.32 -12.22 3.28
CA TYR A 91 11.94 -12.33 2.82
C TYR A 91 10.95 -12.28 3.99
N GLY A 92 11.14 -13.10 5.02
CA GLY A 92 10.29 -13.12 6.21
C GLY A 92 10.24 -11.77 6.92
N ILE A 93 11.40 -11.13 7.12
CA ILE A 93 11.51 -9.78 7.70
C ILE A 93 10.76 -8.75 6.86
N TYR A 94 10.95 -8.79 5.54
CA TYR A 94 10.25 -7.90 4.61
C TYR A 94 8.74 -8.10 4.68
N GLN A 95 8.26 -9.34 4.68
CA GLN A 95 6.83 -9.64 4.81
C GLN A 95 6.25 -9.11 6.12
N ILE A 96 6.95 -9.27 7.25
CA ILE A 96 6.51 -8.71 8.53
C ILE A 96 6.41 -7.19 8.46
N PHE A 97 7.43 -6.51 7.90
CA PHE A 97 7.41 -5.05 7.76
C PHE A 97 6.23 -4.57 6.89
N VAL A 98 6.01 -5.22 5.75
CA VAL A 98 4.89 -4.93 4.85
C VAL A 98 3.55 -5.15 5.55
N LEU A 99 3.40 -6.28 6.26
CA LEU A 99 2.18 -6.59 7.01
C LEU A 99 1.92 -5.54 8.10
N VAL A 100 2.93 -5.16 8.88
CA VAL A 100 2.80 -4.16 9.94
C VAL A 100 2.44 -2.80 9.36
N LYS A 101 3.22 -2.30 8.39
CA LYS A 101 2.94 -1.00 7.77
C LYS A 101 1.54 -0.95 7.18
N ARG A 102 1.16 -1.94 6.36
CA ARG A 102 -0.16 -1.94 5.71
C ARG A 102 -1.30 -2.10 6.69
N LYS A 103 -1.12 -2.90 7.76
CA LYS A 103 -2.12 -3.00 8.83
C LYS A 103 -2.29 -1.67 9.55
N LEU A 104 -1.20 -0.93 9.80
CA LEU A 104 -1.27 0.40 10.39
C LEU A 104 -1.96 1.41 9.46
N ASP A 105 -1.59 1.46 8.18
CA ASP A 105 -2.18 2.38 7.20
C ASP A 105 -3.68 2.09 6.99
N SER A 106 -4.05 0.82 6.79
CA SER A 106 -5.44 0.36 6.63
C SER A 106 -6.28 0.62 7.89
N SER A 107 -5.73 0.35 9.08
CA SER A 107 -6.40 0.66 10.36
C SER A 107 -6.64 2.15 10.50
N ALA A 108 -5.63 2.99 10.22
CA ALA A 108 -5.77 4.44 10.31
C ALA A 108 -6.84 4.99 9.34
N ASN A 109 -6.87 4.48 8.10
CA ASN A 109 -7.91 4.85 7.14
C ASN A 109 -9.30 4.39 7.60
N ALA A 110 -9.43 3.16 8.08
CA ALA A 110 -10.70 2.63 8.60
C ALA A 110 -11.20 3.44 9.80
N ASP A 111 -10.32 3.79 10.73
CA ASP A 111 -10.63 4.63 11.90
C ASP A 111 -11.09 6.04 11.47
N SER A 112 -10.42 6.63 10.46
CA SER A 112 -10.83 7.90 9.86
C SER A 112 -12.23 7.82 9.22
N TYR A 113 -12.52 6.77 8.45
CA TYR A 113 -13.84 6.56 7.86
C TYR A 113 -14.92 6.34 8.94
N GLN A 114 -14.61 5.58 9.98
CA GLN A 114 -15.53 5.30 11.08
C GLN A 114 -15.86 6.57 11.89
N SER A 115 -14.86 7.43 12.10
CA SER A 115 -15.06 8.73 12.73
C SER A 115 -15.98 9.64 11.90
N MET A 116 -15.73 9.73 10.58
CA MET A 116 -16.58 10.51 9.68
C MET A 116 -18.01 9.94 9.58
N LYS A 117 -18.15 8.62 9.54
CA LYS A 117 -19.46 7.95 9.57
C LYS A 117 -20.24 8.29 10.85
N THR A 118 -19.56 8.31 11.99
CA THR A 118 -20.16 8.71 13.29
C THR A 118 -20.64 10.15 13.25
N PHE A 119 -19.86 11.05 12.66
CA PHE A 119 -20.26 12.44 12.42
C PHE A 119 -21.52 12.54 11.55
N LEU A 120 -21.53 11.88 10.38
CA LEU A 120 -22.70 11.89 9.49
C LEU A 120 -23.95 11.32 10.16
N ASN A 121 -23.81 10.24 10.92
CA ASN A 121 -24.93 9.64 11.65
C ASN A 121 -25.50 10.60 12.71
N ARG A 122 -24.66 11.37 13.39
CA ARG A 122 -25.14 12.42 14.32
C ARG A 122 -25.88 13.53 13.58
N LEU A 123 -25.38 13.97 12.43
CA LEU A 123 -26.06 14.96 11.59
C LEU A 123 -27.41 14.45 11.07
N ILE A 124 -27.50 13.17 10.68
CA ILE A 124 -28.76 12.51 10.30
C ILE A 124 -29.77 12.61 11.44
N ILE A 125 -29.36 12.22 12.66
CA ILE A 125 -30.22 12.27 13.86
C ILE A 125 -30.72 13.71 14.11
N TYR A 126 -29.83 14.70 14.08
CA TYR A 126 -30.21 16.10 14.31
C TYR A 126 -31.11 16.65 13.21
N LYS A 127 -30.90 16.23 11.95
CA LYS A 127 -31.76 16.63 10.83
C LYS A 127 -33.16 16.01 10.94
N GLU A 128 -33.27 14.74 11.31
CA GLU A 128 -34.54 14.04 11.50
C GLU A 128 -35.32 14.57 12.71
N ALA A 129 -34.63 15.03 13.74
CA ALA A 129 -35.22 15.65 14.93
C ALA A 129 -35.46 17.17 14.82
N ASP A 130 -35.19 17.78 13.66
CA ASP A 130 -35.30 19.22 13.38
C ASP A 130 -34.45 20.12 14.33
N MET A 131 -33.29 19.61 14.77
CA MET A 131 -32.37 20.24 15.72
C MET A 131 -31.28 21.07 15.01
N ASN A 132 -31.68 22.18 14.38
CA ASN A 132 -30.78 23.00 13.56
C ASN A 132 -29.58 23.58 14.35
N LYS A 133 -29.79 24.04 15.59
CA LYS A 133 -28.70 24.64 16.39
C LYS A 133 -27.59 23.64 16.69
N GLU A 134 -27.96 22.43 17.07
CA GLU A 134 -27.06 21.33 17.38
C GLU A 134 -26.36 20.82 16.11
N PHE A 135 -27.08 20.78 14.99
CA PHE A 135 -26.51 20.48 13.67
C PHE A 135 -25.39 21.47 13.32
N VAL A 136 -25.69 22.77 13.33
CA VAL A 136 -24.73 23.82 12.98
C VAL A 136 -23.55 23.83 13.97
N SER A 137 -23.82 23.61 15.26
CA SER A 137 -22.79 23.51 16.28
C SER A 137 -21.83 22.35 16.01
N LEU A 138 -22.35 21.16 15.66
CA LEU A 138 -21.51 19.99 15.39
C LEU A 138 -20.65 20.16 14.13
N VAL A 139 -21.22 20.75 13.07
CA VAL A 139 -20.46 21.05 11.84
C VAL A 139 -19.30 22.01 12.15
N LYS A 140 -19.58 23.07 12.93
CA LYS A 140 -18.55 24.03 13.32
C LYS A 140 -17.49 23.43 14.23
N GLU A 141 -17.87 22.60 15.19
CA GLU A 141 -16.91 21.87 16.05
C GLU A 141 -15.95 21.01 15.22
N TYR A 142 -16.47 20.30 14.22
CA TYR A 142 -15.64 19.52 13.31
C TYR A 142 -14.76 20.41 12.42
N GLU A 143 -15.27 21.54 11.93
CA GLU A 143 -14.48 22.52 11.18
C GLU A 143 -13.30 23.04 11.99
N ASP A 144 -13.54 23.46 13.23
CA ASP A 144 -12.53 24.02 14.12
C ASP A 144 -11.42 22.97 14.40
N LYS A 145 -11.81 21.70 14.61
CA LYS A 145 -10.85 20.59 14.76
C LYS A 145 -9.98 20.40 13.52
N ILE A 146 -10.55 20.48 12.32
CA ILE A 146 -9.82 20.33 11.05
C ILE A 146 -8.81 21.47 10.84
N VAL A 147 -9.17 22.69 11.23
CA VAL A 147 -8.34 23.89 11.02
C VAL A 147 -7.20 24.00 12.04
N ILE A 148 -7.44 23.63 13.30
CA ILE A 148 -6.47 23.76 14.40
C ILE A 148 -5.39 22.66 14.30
N ASP A 149 -5.78 21.43 13.99
CA ASP A 149 -4.83 20.34 13.76
C ASP A 149 -4.28 20.45 12.34
N LYS A 150 -3.15 21.16 12.16
CA LYS A 150 -2.40 21.27 10.91
C LYS A 150 -2.28 19.91 10.19
N ILE A 151 -3.24 19.61 9.31
CA ILE A 151 -3.27 18.51 8.32
C ILE A 151 -2.75 17.18 8.89
N THR A 152 -3.49 16.45 9.75
CA THR A 152 -3.15 15.03 10.03
C THR A 152 -4.22 14.15 10.71
N MET A 153 -5.51 14.27 10.41
CA MET A 153 -6.46 13.22 10.85
C MET A 153 -7.57 12.82 9.87
N LEU A 154 -7.90 13.63 8.87
CA LEU A 154 -8.89 13.24 7.87
C LEU A 154 -8.19 12.84 6.58
N ASN A 155 -8.47 11.61 6.15
CA ASN A 155 -8.10 11.21 4.81
C ASN A 155 -8.82 12.09 3.76
N PRO A 156 -8.31 12.17 2.51
CA PRO A 156 -8.86 13.06 1.49
C PRO A 156 -10.35 12.83 1.18
N ILE A 157 -10.84 11.59 1.29
CA ILE A 157 -12.24 11.25 1.07
C ILE A 157 -13.10 11.84 2.19
N CYS A 158 -12.70 11.68 3.46
CA CYS A 158 -13.43 12.27 4.56
C CYS A 158 -13.46 13.80 4.48
N LEU A 159 -12.36 14.43 4.07
CA LEU A 159 -12.31 15.88 3.86
C LEU A 159 -13.27 16.33 2.73
N ASP A 160 -13.31 15.60 1.62
CA ASP A 160 -14.27 15.84 0.53
C ASP A 160 -15.72 15.71 1.02
N THR A 161 -16.05 14.64 1.75
CA THR A 161 -17.38 14.43 2.34
C THR A 161 -17.77 15.56 3.28
N PHE A 162 -16.85 16.02 4.14
CA PHE A 162 -17.08 17.17 5.02
C PHE A 162 -17.35 18.46 4.24
N ASN A 163 -16.51 18.76 3.24
CA ASN A 163 -16.67 19.96 2.41
C ASN A 163 -18.00 19.95 1.64
N LYS A 164 -18.43 18.80 1.13
CA LYS A 164 -19.74 18.65 0.48
C LYS A 164 -20.88 18.81 1.47
N THR A 165 -20.75 18.30 2.68
CA THR A 165 -21.76 18.49 3.75
C THR A 165 -22.04 19.97 3.99
N LYS A 166 -20.99 20.81 3.99
CA LYS A 166 -21.11 22.27 4.18
C LYS A 166 -21.82 23.01 3.04
N GLN A 167 -21.96 22.39 1.87
CA GLN A 167 -22.63 23.03 0.72
C GLN A 167 -24.15 22.95 0.80
N TYR A 168 -24.68 22.13 1.70
CA TYR A 168 -26.11 21.96 1.90
C TYR A 168 -26.60 22.82 3.06
N ASP A 169 -27.71 23.51 2.84
CA ASP A 169 -28.44 24.16 3.92
C ASP A 169 -29.20 23.13 4.76
N PHE A 170 -29.36 23.41 6.05
CA PHE A 170 -30.12 22.53 6.97
C PHE A 170 -31.56 22.26 6.47
N ASN A 171 -32.15 23.23 5.78
CA ASN A 171 -33.51 23.15 5.26
C ASN A 171 -33.61 22.41 3.91
N ASP A 172 -32.50 22.00 3.31
CA ASP A 172 -32.53 21.27 2.04
C ASP A 172 -32.99 19.82 2.26
N ASP A 173 -34.07 19.42 1.60
CA ASP A 173 -34.58 18.04 1.63
C ASP A 173 -33.57 17.03 1.07
N LYS A 174 -32.63 17.46 0.23
CA LYS A 174 -31.58 16.60 -0.32
C LYS A 174 -30.46 16.33 0.69
N LEU A 175 -30.32 17.14 1.73
CA LEU A 175 -29.27 16.98 2.75
C LEU A 175 -29.36 15.60 3.41
N ILE A 176 -30.56 15.18 3.83
CA ILE A 176 -30.74 13.89 4.51
C ILE A 176 -30.39 12.71 3.60
N ILE A 177 -30.73 12.82 2.31
CA ILE A 177 -30.42 11.81 1.30
C ILE A 177 -28.90 11.73 1.12
N PHE A 178 -28.25 12.88 0.94
CA PHE A 178 -26.80 12.98 0.81
C PHE A 178 -26.07 12.36 2.02
N LEU A 179 -26.46 12.73 3.25
CA LEU A 179 -25.83 12.21 4.47
C LEU A 179 -25.94 10.69 4.58
N LYS A 180 -27.11 10.11 4.24
CA LYS A 180 -27.33 8.66 4.24
C LYS A 180 -26.48 7.95 3.19
N VAL A 181 -26.41 8.50 1.97
CA VAL A 181 -25.60 7.93 0.87
C VAL A 181 -24.11 7.97 1.21
N GLU A 182 -23.60 9.08 1.74
CA GLU A 182 -22.19 9.18 2.12
C GLU A 182 -21.85 8.31 3.33
N SER A 183 -22.77 8.14 4.29
CA SER A 183 -22.59 7.20 5.41
C SER A 183 -22.44 5.76 4.92
N GLU A 184 -23.25 5.32 3.94
CA GLU A 184 -23.14 4.00 3.34
C GLU A 184 -21.85 3.84 2.52
N ARG A 185 -21.47 4.87 1.76
CA ARG A 185 -20.20 4.90 1.03
C ARG A 185 -19.00 4.74 1.96
N LEU A 186 -19.02 5.37 3.14
CA LEU A 186 -17.97 5.19 4.15
C LEU A 186 -17.96 3.76 4.70
N ASP A 187 -19.12 3.11 4.85
CA ASP A 187 -19.17 1.70 5.26
C ASP A 187 -18.51 0.78 4.23
N HIS A 188 -18.81 0.99 2.94
CA HIS A 188 -18.13 0.28 1.86
C HIS A 188 -16.61 0.54 1.85
N ASN A 189 -16.16 1.76 2.14
CA ASN A 189 -14.74 2.07 2.23
C ASN A 189 -14.08 1.35 3.42
N ILE A 190 -14.72 1.30 4.59
CA ILE A 190 -14.23 0.54 5.76
C ILE A 190 -14.07 -0.94 5.41
N GLN A 191 -15.09 -1.54 4.79
CA GLN A 191 -15.03 -2.93 4.34
C GLN A 191 -13.91 -3.12 3.30
N THR A 192 -13.72 -2.17 2.39
CA THR A 192 -12.66 -2.22 1.37
C THR A 192 -11.26 -2.12 1.98
N GLU A 193 -11.06 -1.28 3.00
CA GLU A 193 -9.78 -1.22 3.73
C GLU A 193 -9.47 -2.53 4.43
N ALA A 194 -10.49 -3.25 4.92
CA ALA A 194 -10.31 -4.59 5.46
C ALA A 194 -9.84 -5.61 4.40
N PHE A 195 -9.78 -5.26 3.12
CA PHE A 195 -9.17 -6.06 2.05
C PHE A 195 -7.91 -5.41 1.43
N SER A 196 -7.63 -4.13 1.71
CA SER A 196 -6.51 -3.38 1.12
C SER A 196 -5.13 -3.89 1.57
N TRP A 197 -5.05 -4.60 2.70
CA TRP A 197 -3.83 -5.26 3.18
C TRP A 197 -3.25 -6.30 2.21
N VAL A 198 -4.03 -6.74 1.23
CA VAL A 198 -3.62 -7.70 0.19
C VAL A 198 -2.85 -7.04 -0.98
N GLU A 199 -2.87 -5.70 -1.14
CA GLU A 199 -2.28 -5.01 -2.30
C GLU A 199 -0.77 -4.71 -2.18
N SER A 200 0.04 -5.08 -3.18
CA SER A 200 1.50 -4.79 -3.30
C SER A 200 1.87 -3.30 -3.18
N PHE A 201 3.04 -2.98 -2.61
CA PHE A 201 3.53 -1.61 -2.43
C PHE A 201 3.95 -1.00 -3.78
N LEU A 202 4.65 -1.77 -4.62
CA LEU A 202 4.94 -1.36 -6.00
C LEU A 202 3.65 -1.17 -6.80
N LEU A 203 2.62 -2.00 -6.60
CA LEU A 203 1.33 -1.77 -7.26
C LEU A 203 0.69 -0.45 -6.86
N ASN A 204 0.88 0.00 -5.62
CA ASN A 204 0.40 1.31 -5.20
C ASN A 204 1.16 2.46 -5.89
N ILE A 205 2.44 2.29 -6.19
CA ILE A 205 3.25 3.28 -6.94
C ILE A 205 2.92 3.29 -8.44
N PHE A 206 2.59 2.14 -9.04
CA PHE A 206 2.30 2.01 -10.47
C PHE A 206 0.85 2.35 -10.86
N LYS A 207 -0.09 2.41 -9.91
CA LYS A 207 -1.46 2.90 -10.12
C LYS A 207 -1.45 4.42 -10.29
#